data_AF-A0A1Y4RMQ2-F1
#
_entry.id   AF-A0A1Y4RMQ2-F1
#
_cell.length_a   1.000
_cell.length_b   1.000
_cell.length_c   1.000
_cell.angle_alpha   90.00
_cell.angle_beta   90.00
_cell.angle_gamma   90.00
#
_symmetry.space_group_name_H-M   'P 1'
#
loop_
_entity.id
_entity.type
_entity.pdbx_description
1 polymer ?
#
loop_
_entity_poly.entity_id
_entity_poly.type
_entity_poly.pdbx_seq_one_letter_code
_entity_poly.pdbx_strand_id
1 'polypeptide(L)'
;MRRMKGKLFYLLAALFLMAAGCAEKKQEKDTVRSMIYLYPRNALEVSVQPENDGEISCSYPSCGKEWNIIARPDGTMTNLDDGQEYSCLFREYTAVGIPAENPQEGFVVEGKETAAFL
;
A
#
# COMPACT_ATOMS: atom_id res chain seq x y z
N MET A 1 -26.49 -12.83 -54.88
CA MET A 1 -25.62 -11.86 -54.16
C MET A 1 -26.22 -11.19 -52.90
N ARG A 2 -27.51 -11.35 -52.55
CA ARG A 2 -28.09 -10.73 -51.32
C ARG A 2 -27.78 -11.45 -49.99
N ARG A 3 -27.34 -12.72 -50.04
CA ARG A 3 -27.17 -13.63 -48.89
C ARG A 3 -25.83 -13.50 -48.14
N MET A 4 -24.79 -12.95 -48.78
CA MET A 4 -23.45 -12.75 -48.16
C MET A 4 -23.37 -11.47 -47.32
N LYS A 5 -24.16 -10.44 -47.65
CA LYS A 5 -24.19 -9.16 -46.91
C LYS A 5 -24.74 -9.34 -45.50
N GLY A 6 -25.74 -10.22 -45.33
CA GLY A 6 -26.29 -10.55 -44.01
C GLY A 6 -25.29 -11.31 -43.13
N LYS A 7 -24.62 -12.34 -43.66
CA LYS A 7 -23.58 -13.08 -42.91
C LYS A 7 -22.39 -12.19 -42.52
N LEU A 8 -21.98 -11.31 -43.42
CA LEU A 8 -20.91 -10.33 -43.15
C LEU A 8 -21.33 -9.32 -42.08
N PHE A 9 -22.60 -8.88 -42.08
CA PHE A 9 -23.15 -8.00 -41.06
C PHE A 9 -23.23 -8.68 -39.68
N TYR A 10 -23.65 -9.95 -39.61
CA TYR A 10 -23.65 -10.71 -38.35
C TYR A 10 -22.24 -10.98 -37.82
N LEU A 11 -21.27 -11.26 -38.70
CA LEU A 11 -19.86 -11.40 -38.31
C LEU A 11 -19.27 -10.07 -37.79
N LEU A 12 -19.57 -8.95 -38.44
CA LEU A 12 -19.16 -7.62 -37.99
C LEU A 12 -19.83 -7.23 -36.65
N ALA A 13 -21.11 -7.54 -36.47
CA ALA A 13 -21.84 -7.28 -35.22
C ALA A 13 -21.32 -8.14 -34.05
N ALA A 14 -21.01 -9.42 -34.30
CA ALA A 14 -20.41 -10.31 -33.30
C ALA A 14 -18.99 -9.86 -32.90
N LEU A 15 -18.20 -9.37 -33.86
CA LEU A 15 -16.88 -8.79 -33.61
C LEU A 15 -16.97 -7.51 -32.75
N PHE A 16 -17.97 -6.67 -33.00
CA PHE A 16 -18.24 -5.46 -32.21
C PHE A 16 -18.71 -5.77 -30.78
N LEU A 17 -19.54 -6.81 -30.62
CA LEU A 17 -20.01 -7.29 -29.31
C LEU A 17 -18.88 -7.87 -28.45
N MET A 18 -17.90 -8.56 -29.06
CA MET A 18 -16.71 -9.04 -28.34
C MET A 18 -15.79 -7.88 -27.91
N ALA A 19 -15.71 -6.80 -28.69
CA ALA A 19 -14.89 -5.63 -28.35
C ALA A 19 -15.48 -4.78 -27.21
N ALA A 20 -16.80 -4.77 -27.03
CA ALA A 20 -17.47 -4.04 -25.94
C ALA A 20 -17.41 -4.76 -24.57
N GLY A 21 -16.93 -6.02 -24.54
CA GLY A 21 -16.88 -6.84 -23.32
C GLY A 21 -15.70 -6.57 -22.38
N CYS A 22 -14.72 -5.76 -22.79
CA CYS A 22 -13.63 -5.32 -21.91
C CYS A 22 -14.09 -4.14 -21.05
N ALA A 23 -14.99 -4.39 -20.09
CA ALA A 23 -15.16 -3.47 -18.98
C ALA A 23 -13.92 -3.60 -18.09
N GLU A 24 -13.01 -2.61 -18.17
CA GLU A 24 -11.92 -2.49 -17.20
C GLU A 24 -12.52 -2.50 -15.80
N LYS A 25 -12.21 -3.55 -15.01
CA LYS A 25 -12.56 -3.57 -13.59
C LYS A 25 -11.81 -2.40 -12.95
N LYS A 26 -12.53 -1.33 -12.62
CA LYS A 26 -11.97 -0.20 -11.87
C LYS A 26 -11.44 -0.75 -10.55
N GLN A 27 -10.12 -0.86 -10.43
CA GLN A 27 -9.48 -1.32 -9.21
C GLN A 27 -9.78 -0.29 -8.12
N GLU A 28 -10.50 -0.72 -7.09
CA GLU A 28 -10.78 0.11 -5.92
C GLU A 28 -9.46 0.36 -5.20
N LYS A 29 -9.10 1.63 -5.06
CA LYS A 29 -7.85 2.10 -4.47
C LYS A 29 -8.16 2.42 -3.02
N ASP A 30 -7.71 1.57 -2.11
CA ASP A 30 -7.93 1.71 -0.68
C ASP A 30 -6.90 2.67 -0.08
N THR A 31 -7.30 3.43 0.93
CA THR A 31 -6.37 4.24 1.74
C THR A 31 -5.91 3.42 2.94
N VAL A 32 -4.62 3.17 3.02
CA VAL A 32 -3.97 2.42 4.10
C VAL A 32 -3.15 3.37 4.96
N ARG A 33 -3.24 3.18 6.28
CA ARG A 33 -2.47 3.94 7.27
C ARG A 33 -1.60 2.98 8.06
N SER A 34 -0.34 3.32 8.22
CA SER A 34 0.60 2.57 9.06
C SER A 34 1.25 3.47 10.10
N MET A 35 1.49 2.89 11.28
CA MET A 35 2.29 3.49 12.34
C MET A 35 3.35 2.47 12.76
N ILE A 36 4.61 2.88 12.74
CA ILE A 36 5.78 2.01 12.91
C ILE A 36 6.53 2.46 14.16
N TYR A 37 6.78 1.51 15.06
CA TYR A 37 7.60 1.66 16.25
C TYR A 37 8.78 0.68 16.17
N LEU A 38 9.99 1.13 16.53
CA LEU A 38 11.20 0.34 16.41
C LEU A 38 11.92 0.26 17.75
N TYR A 39 12.09 -0.96 18.26
CA TYR A 39 12.75 -1.27 19.53
C TYR A 39 13.89 -2.28 19.30
N PRO A 40 14.98 -1.88 18.62
CA PRO A 40 16.09 -2.79 18.39
C PRO A 40 16.85 -3.12 19.67
N ARG A 41 17.64 -4.21 19.67
CA ARG A 41 18.48 -4.57 20.83
C ARG A 41 19.57 -3.54 21.12
N ASN A 42 20.17 -2.96 20.08
CA ASN A 42 21.19 -1.92 20.16
C ASN A 42 20.82 -0.81 19.18
N ALA A 43 21.39 0.38 19.35
CA ALA A 43 21.20 1.44 18.35
C ALA A 43 21.75 0.98 16.98
N LEU A 44 20.93 1.11 15.93
CA LEU A 44 21.35 0.85 14.56
C LEU A 44 20.65 1.78 13.57
N GLU A 45 21.29 1.93 12.42
CA GLU A 45 20.70 2.58 11.25
C GLU A 45 19.66 1.65 10.61
N VAL A 46 18.49 2.21 10.28
CA VAL A 46 17.37 1.50 9.66
C VAL A 46 16.84 2.33 8.51
N SER A 47 16.69 1.68 7.35
CA SER A 47 15.96 2.23 6.21
C SER A 47 14.56 1.62 6.16
N VAL A 48 13.53 2.46 6.14
CA VAL A 48 12.13 2.02 6.08
C VAL A 48 11.52 2.46 4.76
N GLN A 49 11.28 1.49 3.88
CA GLN A 49 10.70 1.69 2.55
C GLN A 49 9.43 0.82 2.39
N PRO A 50 8.34 1.35 1.82
CA PRO A 50 7.18 0.54 1.49
C PRO A 50 7.50 -0.34 0.29
N GLU A 51 6.97 -1.57 0.29
CA GLU A 51 7.06 -2.46 -0.87
C GLU A 51 6.06 -2.10 -1.97
N ASN A 52 5.11 -1.20 -1.71
CA ASN A 52 4.07 -0.85 -2.67
C ASN A 52 4.36 0.44 -3.45
N ASP A 53 3.89 0.47 -4.69
CA ASP A 53 3.91 1.64 -5.58
C ASP A 53 2.77 2.64 -5.26
N GLY A 54 2.25 2.59 -4.04
CA GLY A 54 1.17 3.44 -3.58
C GLY A 54 1.58 4.91 -3.52
N GLU A 55 0.67 5.79 -3.91
CA GLU A 55 0.87 7.23 -3.70
C GLU A 55 0.75 7.53 -2.20
N ILE A 56 1.77 8.20 -1.67
CA ILE A 56 1.85 8.63 -0.28
C ILE A 56 1.13 9.98 -0.17
N SER A 57 -0.01 10.00 0.51
CA SER A 57 -0.79 11.22 0.75
C SER A 57 -0.33 11.96 2.00
N CYS A 58 0.26 11.26 2.97
CA CYS A 58 0.77 11.85 4.21
C CYS A 58 1.90 11.01 4.81
N SER A 59 2.90 11.68 5.38
CA SER A 59 3.97 11.03 6.14
C SER A 59 4.40 11.90 7.33
N TYR A 60 4.80 11.24 8.42
CA TYR A 60 5.39 11.89 9.59
C TYR A 60 6.50 11.01 10.18
N PRO A 61 7.75 11.51 10.34
CA PRO A 61 8.23 12.75 9.74
C PRO A 61 8.06 12.75 8.22
N SER A 62 8.09 13.94 7.62
CA SER A 62 7.96 14.06 6.17
C SER A 62 9.07 13.26 5.50
N CYS A 63 8.68 12.24 4.72
CA CYS A 63 9.59 11.52 3.84
C CYS A 63 9.07 11.53 2.41
N GLY A 64 10.00 11.39 1.47
CA GLY A 64 9.67 11.00 0.10
C GLY A 64 9.29 9.52 0.07
N LYS A 65 10.21 8.67 -0.40
CA LYS A 65 9.95 7.23 -0.55
C LYS A 65 10.32 6.43 0.70
N GLU A 66 11.38 6.82 1.38
CA GLU A 66 11.97 6.09 2.49
C GLU A 66 12.27 7.02 3.67
N TRP A 67 12.35 6.43 4.87
CA TRP A 67 13.00 7.05 6.01
C TRP A 67 14.35 6.40 6.25
N ASN A 68 15.38 7.21 6.50
CA ASN A 68 16.67 6.75 7.00
C ASN A 68 16.83 7.29 8.42
N ILE A 69 16.93 6.38 9.39
CA ILE A 69 16.89 6.73 10.81
C ILE A 69 17.95 5.99 11.61
N ILE A 70 18.27 6.49 12.81
CA ILE A 70 18.93 5.72 13.86
C ILE A 70 17.87 5.33 14.90
N ALA A 71 17.50 4.06 14.95
CA ALA A 71 16.55 3.53 15.94
C ALA A 71 17.29 3.08 17.21
N ARG A 72 16.69 3.29 18.38
CA ARG A 72 17.28 2.97 19.69
C ARG A 72 16.40 2.04 20.52
N PRO A 73 16.98 1.30 21.48
CA PRO A 73 16.23 0.35 22.31
C PRO A 73 15.12 0.97 23.15
N ASP A 74 15.17 2.26 23.42
CA ASP A 74 14.16 3.00 24.17
C ASP A 74 12.95 3.44 23.31
N GLY A 75 12.94 3.10 22.02
CA GLY A 75 11.87 3.46 21.08
C GLY A 75 12.06 4.82 20.42
N THR A 76 13.11 5.56 20.76
CA THR A 76 13.43 6.82 20.05
C THR A 76 14.10 6.54 18.72
N MET A 77 13.82 7.41 17.75
CA MET A 77 14.39 7.35 16.41
C MET A 77 14.88 8.73 16.01
N THR A 78 16.14 8.85 15.59
CA THR A 78 16.64 10.09 15.01
C THR A 78 16.52 10.01 13.49
N ASN A 79 15.80 10.92 12.85
CA ASN A 79 15.75 11.03 11.40
C ASN A 79 17.06 11.61 10.87
N LEU A 80 17.68 10.95 9.90
CA LEU A 80 18.97 11.38 9.37
C LEU A 80 18.86 12.60 8.45
N ASP A 81 17.67 12.86 7.89
CA ASP A 81 17.45 13.99 6.98
C ASP A 81 17.36 15.33 7.70
N ASP A 82 16.66 15.39 8.84
CA ASP A 82 16.45 16.62 9.62
C ASP A 82 17.15 16.63 10.99
N GLY A 83 17.72 15.50 11.41
CA GLY A 83 18.41 15.32 12.69
C GLY A 83 17.47 15.30 13.91
N GLN A 84 16.16 15.32 13.71
CA GLN A 84 15.18 15.40 14.79
C GLN A 84 14.84 14.02 15.35
N GLU A 85 14.37 14.00 16.60
CA GLU A 85 13.92 12.79 17.26
C GLU A 85 12.41 12.60 17.15
N TYR A 86 12.02 11.35 16.89
CA TYR A 86 10.64 10.90 16.72
C TYR A 86 10.40 9.63 17.51
N SER A 87 9.16 9.44 17.96
CA SER A 87 8.71 8.22 18.65
C SER A 87 8.00 7.23 17.74
N CYS A 88 7.58 7.67 16.55
CA CYS A 88 6.93 6.82 15.55
C CYS A 88 7.22 7.32 14.13
N LEU A 89 7.08 6.41 13.17
CA LEU A 89 6.93 6.76 11.76
C LEU A 89 5.48 6.49 11.36
N PHE A 90 4.85 7.45 10.71
CA PHE A 90 3.48 7.35 10.23
C PHE A 90 3.43 7.56 8.72
N ARG A 91 2.65 6.74 8.03
CA ARG A 91 2.35 6.93 6.61
C ARG A 91 0.89 6.69 6.32
N GLU A 92 0.32 7.53 5.48
CA GLU A 92 -0.88 7.25 4.72
C GLU A 92 -0.52 7.10 3.25
N TYR A 93 -0.92 5.98 2.67
CA TYR A 93 -0.69 5.71 1.27
C TYR A 93 -1.87 4.96 0.69
N THR A 94 -1.86 4.82 -0.62
CA THR A 94 -2.94 4.18 -1.34
C THR A 94 -2.52 2.83 -1.88
N ALA A 95 -3.31 1.80 -1.62
CA ALA A 95 -3.03 0.44 -2.03
C ALA A 95 -4.09 -0.06 -3.00
N VAL A 96 -3.71 -0.97 -3.88
CA VAL A 96 -4.62 -1.62 -4.81
C VAL A 96 -4.73 -3.08 -4.41
N GLY A 97 -5.83 -3.41 -3.72
CA GLY A 97 -5.99 -4.70 -3.05
C GLY A 97 -5.10 -4.76 -1.80
N ILE A 98 -5.73 -4.88 -0.63
CA ILE A 98 -5.00 -5.14 0.61
C ILE A 98 -4.55 -6.62 0.58
N PRO A 99 -3.24 -6.93 0.63
CA PRO A 99 -2.79 -8.31 0.65
C PRO A 99 -3.40 -9.04 1.85
N ALA A 100 -3.80 -10.30 1.65
CA ALA A 100 -4.33 -11.11 2.73
C ALA A 100 -3.32 -11.20 3.87
N GLU A 101 -3.79 -10.96 5.09
CA GLU A 101 -2.95 -11.02 6.29
C GLU A 101 -2.35 -12.43 6.43
N ASN A 102 -1.02 -12.52 6.30
CA ASN A 102 -0.29 -13.75 6.52
C ASN A 102 0.89 -13.47 7.46
N PRO A 103 0.64 -13.33 8.77
CA PRO A 103 1.72 -13.13 9.73
C PRO A 103 2.55 -14.42 9.81
N GLN A 104 3.69 -14.45 9.13
CA GLN A 104 4.68 -15.52 9.34
C GLN A 104 5.34 -15.40 10.71
N GLU A 105 5.49 -14.18 11.22
CA GLU A 105 6.05 -13.87 12.54
C GLU A 105 5.25 -12.69 13.14
N GLY A 106 4.27 -12.96 14.01
CA GLY A 106 3.47 -11.94 14.68
C GLY A 106 2.01 -12.32 14.91
N PHE A 107 1.18 -11.35 15.31
CA PHE A 107 -0.27 -11.50 15.47
C PHE A 107 -0.99 -10.19 15.12
N VAL A 108 -2.26 -10.31 14.74
CA VAL A 108 -3.13 -9.17 14.44
C VAL A 108 -4.04 -8.95 15.64
N VAL A 109 -4.10 -7.70 16.12
CA VAL A 109 -5.01 -7.28 17.19
C VAL A 109 -6.17 -6.54 16.55
N GLU A 110 -7.40 -6.99 16.80
CA GLU A 110 -8.59 -6.26 16.36
C GLU A 110 -8.62 -4.87 16.98
N GLY A 111 -9.06 -3.86 16.21
CA GLY A 111 -9.05 -2.46 16.66
C GLY A 111 -9.79 -2.21 17.98
N LYS A 112 -10.79 -3.03 18.32
CA LYS A 112 -11.53 -2.94 19.59
C LYS A 112 -10.72 -3.42 20.81
N GLU A 113 -9.73 -4.30 20.59
CA GLU A 113 -8.88 -4.88 21.63
C GLU A 113 -7.56 -4.12 21.80
N THR A 114 -7.23 -3.18 20.90
CA THR A 114 -5.97 -2.42 20.91
C THR A 114 -5.69 -1.73 22.24
N ALA A 115 -6.72 -1.15 22.89
CA ALA A 115 -6.54 -0.43 24.15
C ALA A 115 -6.16 -1.34 25.33
N ALA A 116 -6.56 -2.62 25.30
CA ALA A 116 -6.18 -3.59 26.33
C ALA A 116 -4.79 -4.21 26.06
N PHE A 117 -4.34 -4.14 24.80
CA PHE A 117 -3.06 -4.68 24.36
C PHE A 117 -1.87 -3.76 24.66
N LEU A 118 -2.07 -2.44 24.53
CA LEU A 118 -1.06 -1.39 24.79
C LEU A 118 -0.93 -1.07 26.29
#